data_AF-A0A565BZ57-F1
#
_entry.id   AF-A0A565BZ57-F1
#
_cell.length_a   1.000
_cell.length_b   1.000
_cell.length_c   1.000
_cell.angle_alpha   90.00
_cell.angle_beta   90.00
_cell.angle_gamma   90.00
#
_symmetry.space_group_name_H-M   'P 1'
#
loop_
_entity.id
_entity.type
_entity.pdbx_description
1 polymer ?
#
loop_
_entity_poly.entity_id
_entity_poly.type
_entity_poly.pdbx_seq_one_letter_code
_entity_poly.pdbx_strand_id
1 'polypeptide(L)'
;MSCSVPPCLPPPLENTKFSSCLSLGPNPQKTNEIFNKIFIENYSKVALEEFQSDPELRVNVIKNIIASFNCQFHHEIIKEDLGFALRMIGEYSSSTDIEDGLSVIKRSIGELPFPNNHNQNVQTYHWFEEGRRRLIIEGDLKFQSQIAITLTKLIDKLNVFLSKSSPARIRQERTEAVRLIVSMQLLPKPVNLGSSTIVFYSGEIRRCMSSICHQDKELKQVCEKANGENLVNLLSKKLQDDHQRDLSDQALYQLEAIFFGSKNVSET
;
A
#
# COMPACT_ATOMS: atom_id res chain seq x y z
N MET A 1 -21.70 8.75 -20.84
CA MET A 1 -22.07 7.94 -19.66
C MET A 1 -21.04 8.23 -18.59
N SER A 2 -21.45 8.91 -17.52
CA SER A 2 -20.59 9.35 -16.42
C SER A 2 -20.19 8.16 -15.56
N CYS A 3 -18.92 7.75 -15.60
CA CYS A 3 -18.34 6.81 -14.66
C CYS A 3 -18.29 7.46 -13.27
N SER A 4 -19.19 7.07 -12.38
CA SER A 4 -19.09 7.39 -10.95
C SER A 4 -17.98 6.54 -10.35
N VAL A 5 -16.81 7.14 -10.16
CA VAL A 5 -15.74 6.62 -9.32
C VAL A 5 -16.29 6.52 -7.88
N PRO A 6 -16.12 5.39 -7.17
CA PRO A 6 -16.54 5.30 -5.77
C PRO A 6 -15.78 6.37 -4.96
N PRO A 7 -16.47 7.16 -4.11
CA PRO A 7 -15.82 8.20 -3.34
C PRO A 7 -14.76 7.58 -2.44
N CYS A 8 -13.54 8.15 -2.44
CA CYS A 8 -12.55 7.84 -1.43
C CYS A 8 -13.20 7.96 -0.05
N LEU A 9 -13.07 6.92 0.78
CA LEU A 9 -13.47 7.01 2.18
C LEU A 9 -12.68 8.18 2.81
N PRO A 10 -13.35 9.25 3.30
CA PRO A 10 -12.65 10.32 3.98
C PRO A 10 -12.02 9.73 5.26
N PRO A 11 -10.75 10.02 5.55
CA PRO A 11 -10.13 9.62 6.80
C PRO A 11 -10.83 10.30 8.01
N PRO A 12 -10.66 9.76 9.23
CA PRO A 12 -11.30 10.29 10.44
C PRO A 12 -10.96 11.77 10.68
N LEU A 13 -11.94 12.54 11.18
CA LEU A 13 -11.91 14.00 11.35
C LEU A 13 -10.75 14.53 12.24
N GLU A 14 -10.21 15.68 11.81
CA GLU A 14 -8.96 16.34 12.27
C GLU A 14 -8.91 16.92 13.70
N ASN A 15 -9.91 16.72 14.57
CA ASN A 15 -9.99 17.47 15.84
C ASN A 15 -9.77 16.70 17.14
N THR A 16 -9.28 15.48 17.10
CA THR A 16 -8.73 14.86 18.31
C THR A 16 -7.28 15.31 18.46
N LYS A 17 -7.00 16.14 19.48
CA LYS A 17 -5.63 16.40 19.96
C LYS A 17 -4.93 15.06 20.15
N PHE A 18 -4.09 14.74 19.18
CA PHE A 18 -3.55 13.41 18.95
C PHE A 18 -2.20 13.28 19.69
N SER A 19 -2.12 13.75 20.93
CA SER A 19 -0.94 13.57 21.80
C SER A 19 -0.73 12.12 22.26
N SER A 20 -1.55 11.18 21.75
CA SER A 20 -1.56 9.75 22.02
C SER A 20 -1.30 8.85 20.79
N CYS A 21 -0.95 9.41 19.61
CA CYS A 21 -0.94 8.67 18.34
C CYS A 21 -0.07 7.41 18.27
N LEU A 22 1.08 7.41 18.95
CA LEU A 22 2.10 6.36 18.82
C LEU A 22 2.20 5.46 20.06
N SER A 23 1.20 5.52 20.94
CA SER A 23 1.13 4.66 22.12
C SER A 23 0.48 3.31 21.81
N LEU A 24 0.93 2.65 20.74
CA LEU A 24 0.41 1.36 20.32
C LEU A 24 1.22 0.24 20.99
N GLY A 25 0.54 -0.61 21.76
CA GLY A 25 1.12 -1.81 22.36
C GLY A 25 1.56 -1.66 23.83
N PRO A 26 2.08 -2.76 24.42
CA PRO A 26 2.31 -2.87 25.86
C PRO A 26 3.50 -2.05 26.40
N ASN A 27 4.42 -1.61 25.53
CA ASN A 27 5.54 -0.73 25.91
C ASN A 27 5.68 0.46 24.94
N PRO A 28 4.80 1.47 25.06
CA PRO A 28 4.79 2.61 24.16
C PRO A 28 6.03 3.50 24.29
N GLN A 29 6.62 3.57 25.48
CA GLN A 29 7.82 4.37 25.74
C GLN A 29 9.02 3.83 24.95
N LYS A 30 9.29 2.53 25.07
CA LYS A 30 10.39 1.88 24.35
C LYS A 30 10.16 1.88 22.84
N THR A 31 8.93 1.66 22.40
CA THR A 31 8.56 1.72 20.98
C THR A 31 8.86 3.10 20.39
N ASN A 32 8.46 4.18 21.09
CA ASN A 32 8.73 5.55 20.65
C ASN A 32 10.22 5.90 20.68
N GLU A 33 10.95 5.44 21.70
CA GLU A 33 12.40 5.61 21.77
C GLU A 33 13.08 4.99 20.54
N ILE A 34 12.74 3.75 20.20
CA ILE A 34 13.34 3.04 19.07
C ILE A 34 12.93 3.66 17.74
N PHE A 35 11.66 4.03 17.58
CA PHE A 35 11.18 4.76 16.40
C PHE A 35 11.95 6.07 16.19
N ASN A 36 12.10 6.88 17.23
CA ASN A 36 12.85 8.14 17.15
C ASN A 36 14.34 7.89 16.86
N LYS A 37 14.96 6.88 17.47
CA LYS A 37 16.36 6.52 17.17
C LYS A 37 16.57 6.06 15.73
N ILE A 38 15.56 5.45 15.12
CA ILE A 38 15.61 5.01 13.73
C ILE A 38 15.51 6.22 12.78
N PHE A 39 14.54 7.11 12.97
CA PHE A 39 14.23 8.17 12.00
C PHE A 39 14.82 9.55 12.32
N ILE A 40 15.12 9.85 13.58
CA ILE A 40 15.67 11.15 14.00
C ILE A 40 17.18 11.05 14.23
N GLU A 41 17.66 9.97 14.84
CA GLU A 41 19.08 9.78 15.15
C GLU A 41 19.87 9.08 14.03
N ASN A 42 19.59 9.43 12.77
CA ASN A 42 20.32 8.93 11.59
C ASN A 42 20.47 7.40 11.54
N TYR A 43 19.36 6.65 11.64
CA TYR A 43 19.38 5.19 11.53
C TYR A 43 20.30 4.51 12.56
N SER A 44 20.14 4.86 13.84
CA SER A 44 20.94 4.31 14.93
C SER A 44 21.08 2.79 14.80
N LYS A 45 22.32 2.32 14.59
CA LYS A 45 22.60 0.90 14.35
C LYS A 45 22.11 0.03 15.52
N VAL A 46 22.29 0.53 16.74
CA VAL A 46 21.84 -0.14 17.96
C VAL A 46 20.31 -0.26 17.99
N ALA A 47 19.58 0.79 17.59
CA ALA A 47 18.13 0.75 17.54
C ALA A 47 17.61 -0.21 16.45
N LEU A 48 18.30 -0.28 15.31
CA LEU A 48 17.98 -1.25 14.25
C LEU A 48 18.26 -2.70 14.68
N GLU A 49 19.37 -2.95 15.36
CA GLU A 49 19.71 -4.27 15.91
C GLU A 49 18.67 -4.71 16.94
N GLU A 50 18.25 -3.80 17.82
CA GLU A 50 17.22 -4.07 18.82
C GLU A 50 15.85 -4.31 18.16
N PHE A 51 15.45 -3.48 17.21
CA PHE A 51 14.24 -3.67 16.39
C PHE A 51 14.23 -5.03 15.64
N GLN A 52 15.39 -5.48 15.14
CA GLN A 52 15.49 -6.77 14.45
C GLN A 52 15.43 -7.95 15.43
N SER A 53 15.95 -7.78 16.64
CA SER A 53 16.07 -8.85 17.63
C SER A 53 14.77 -9.11 18.39
N ASP A 54 13.94 -8.09 18.60
CA ASP A 54 12.68 -8.19 19.36
C ASP A 54 11.44 -8.18 18.43
N PRO A 55 10.75 -9.32 18.26
CA PRO A 55 9.56 -9.42 17.42
C PRO A 55 8.37 -8.58 17.89
N GLU A 56 8.17 -8.42 19.19
CA GLU A 56 7.02 -7.70 19.74
C GLU A 56 7.23 -6.19 19.58
N LEU A 57 8.42 -5.70 19.93
CA LEU A 57 8.84 -4.33 19.67
C LEU A 57 8.73 -4.00 18.18
N ARG A 58 9.19 -4.90 17.31
CA ARG A 58 9.11 -4.72 15.86
C ARG A 58 7.69 -4.47 15.36
N VAL A 59 6.72 -5.28 15.80
CA VAL A 59 5.31 -5.10 15.41
C VAL A 59 4.81 -3.72 15.82
N ASN A 60 5.13 -3.29 17.04
CA ASN A 60 4.70 -1.97 17.53
C ASN A 60 5.38 -0.82 16.78
N VAL A 61 6.67 -0.93 16.46
CA VAL A 61 7.39 0.07 15.66
C VAL A 61 6.83 0.14 14.23
N ILE A 62 6.50 -1.00 13.60
CA ILE A 62 5.86 -1.00 12.28
C ILE A 62 4.48 -0.33 12.32
N LYS A 63 3.68 -0.60 13.35
CA LYS A 63 2.39 0.10 13.55
C LYS A 63 2.58 1.60 13.71
N ASN A 64 3.62 2.04 14.43
CA ASN A 64 3.95 3.45 14.57
C ASN A 64 4.38 4.08 13.24
N ILE A 65 5.17 3.36 12.43
CA ILE A 65 5.53 3.79 11.07
C ILE A 65 4.25 3.95 10.24
N ILE A 66 3.38 2.94 10.17
CA ILE A 66 2.11 3.01 9.42
C ILE A 66 1.22 4.16 9.92
N ALA A 67 1.10 4.33 11.24
CA ALA A 67 0.33 5.43 11.84
C ALA A 67 0.89 6.81 11.47
N SER A 68 2.20 6.91 11.24
CA SER A 68 2.85 8.16 10.82
C SER A 68 2.42 8.63 9.42
N PHE A 69 1.92 7.73 8.57
CA PHE A 69 1.33 8.10 7.26
C PHE A 69 -0.06 8.76 7.42
N ASN A 70 -0.68 8.64 8.60
CA ASN A 70 -1.99 9.18 8.92
C ASN A 70 -1.95 10.33 9.94
N CYS A 71 -0.77 10.64 10.49
CA CYS A 71 -0.59 11.67 11.52
C CYS A 71 0.39 12.74 11.05
N GLN A 72 -0.06 14.00 10.96
CA GLN A 72 0.75 15.13 10.51
C GLN A 72 2.07 15.30 11.27
N PHE A 73 2.05 15.21 12.60
CA PHE A 73 3.25 15.41 13.41
C PHE A 73 4.29 14.31 13.21
N HIS A 74 3.86 13.05 13.14
CA HIS A 74 4.78 11.92 12.95
C HIS A 74 5.18 11.75 11.49
N HIS A 75 4.37 12.26 10.56
CA HIS A 75 4.76 12.33 9.16
C HIS A 75 6.04 13.16 8.97
N GLU A 76 6.15 14.30 9.66
CA GLU A 76 7.34 15.16 9.62
C GLU A 76 8.63 14.44 10.04
N ILE A 77 8.52 13.38 10.85
CA ILE A 77 9.66 12.56 11.29
C ILE A 77 10.13 11.63 10.16
N ILE A 78 9.21 11.06 9.38
CA ILE A 78 9.53 10.04 8.38
C ILE A 78 9.63 10.58 6.95
N LYS A 79 9.21 11.84 6.70
CA LYS A 79 9.03 12.38 5.36
C LYS A 79 10.31 12.41 4.53
N GLU A 80 11.46 12.65 5.15
CA GLU A 80 12.76 12.66 4.46
C GLU A 80 13.19 11.24 4.08
N ASP A 81 12.95 10.29 4.97
CA ASP A 81 13.38 8.88 4.90
C ASP A 81 12.29 7.93 4.44
N LEU A 82 11.45 8.44 3.56
CA LEU A 82 10.19 7.83 3.27
C LEU A 82 10.29 6.49 2.53
N GLY A 83 11.22 6.43 1.59
CA GLY A 83 11.55 5.19 0.90
C GLY A 83 12.01 4.10 1.86
N PHE A 84 12.68 4.48 2.95
CA PHE A 84 13.07 3.58 4.02
C PHE A 84 11.88 3.16 4.88
N ALA A 85 11.00 4.09 5.25
CA ALA A 85 9.74 3.76 5.94
C ALA A 85 8.90 2.74 5.15
N LEU A 86 8.73 2.93 3.84
CA LEU A 86 8.03 1.97 2.97
C LEU A 86 8.74 0.61 2.93
N ARG A 87 10.08 0.60 2.89
CA ARG A 87 10.85 -0.65 2.92
C ARG A 87 10.64 -1.39 4.23
N MET A 88 10.64 -0.68 5.37
CA MET A 88 10.38 -1.28 6.67
C MET A 88 8.99 -1.92 6.74
N ILE A 89 7.95 -1.25 6.24
CA ILE A 89 6.59 -1.83 6.13
C ILE A 89 6.65 -3.12 5.30
N GLY A 90 7.22 -3.07 4.09
CA GLY A 90 7.30 -4.25 3.22
C GLY A 90 8.06 -5.43 3.85
N GLU A 91 9.17 -5.17 4.53
CA GLU A 91 10.01 -6.20 5.14
C GLU A 91 9.40 -6.78 6.41
N TYR A 92 8.78 -5.96 7.25
CA TYR A 92 8.50 -6.33 8.64
C TYR A 92 7.03 -6.29 9.04
N SER A 93 6.09 -5.87 8.19
CA SER A 93 4.65 -6.01 8.48
C SER A 93 4.30 -7.45 8.84
N SER A 94 3.60 -7.60 9.97
CA SER A 94 3.00 -8.85 10.42
C SER A 94 1.67 -9.09 9.69
N SER A 95 1.04 -10.26 9.89
CA SER A 95 -0.23 -10.59 9.24
C SER A 95 -1.35 -9.57 9.49
N THR A 96 -1.35 -8.90 10.64
CA THR A 96 -2.35 -7.87 10.97
C THR A 96 -2.07 -6.53 10.32
N ASP A 97 -0.84 -6.28 9.86
CA ASP A 97 -0.39 -4.97 9.39
C ASP A 97 -0.25 -4.92 7.87
N ILE A 98 -0.44 -6.05 7.17
CA ILE A 98 -0.28 -6.13 5.71
C ILE A 98 -1.31 -5.24 5.01
N GLU A 99 -2.59 -5.35 5.38
CA GLU A 99 -3.66 -4.59 4.73
C GLU A 99 -3.56 -3.09 5.04
N ASP A 100 -3.18 -2.73 6.26
CA ASP A 100 -2.91 -1.34 6.63
C ASP A 100 -1.72 -0.79 5.85
N GLY A 101 -0.65 -1.58 5.70
CA GLY A 101 0.51 -1.27 4.87
C GLY A 101 0.15 -1.03 3.40
N LEU A 102 -0.69 -1.89 2.82
CA LEU A 102 -1.19 -1.72 1.45
C LEU A 102 -2.04 -0.44 1.34
N SER A 103 -2.91 -0.21 2.33
CA SER A 103 -3.83 0.92 2.36
C SER A 103 -3.09 2.25 2.47
N VAL A 104 -2.04 2.35 3.30
CA VAL A 104 -1.24 3.57 3.37
C VAL A 104 -0.57 3.84 2.03
N ILE A 105 0.07 2.85 1.38
CA ILE A 105 0.72 3.04 0.08
C ILE A 105 -0.28 3.51 -0.99
N LYS A 106 -1.45 2.86 -1.09
CA LYS A 106 -2.50 3.26 -2.03
C LYS A 106 -2.94 4.71 -1.82
N ARG A 107 -3.26 5.05 -0.56
CA ARG A 107 -3.65 6.41 -0.17
C ARG A 107 -2.55 7.43 -0.47
N SER A 108 -1.29 7.04 -0.30
CA SER A 108 -0.11 7.88 -0.56
C SER A 108 -0.01 8.30 -2.02
N ILE A 109 -0.29 7.36 -2.92
CA ILE A 109 -0.20 7.59 -4.36
C ILE A 109 -1.41 8.39 -4.83
N GLY A 110 -2.58 8.13 -4.25
CA GLY A 110 -3.83 8.80 -4.59
C GLY A 110 -4.57 8.18 -5.76
N GLU A 111 -5.49 8.95 -6.35
CA GLU A 111 -6.24 8.52 -7.53
C GLU A 111 -5.35 8.39 -8.76
N LEU A 112 -5.57 7.30 -9.50
CA LEU A 112 -4.87 6.99 -10.74
C LEU A 112 -5.87 6.67 -11.88
N PRO A 113 -5.59 7.07 -13.14
CA PRO A 113 -4.43 7.85 -13.58
C PRO A 113 -4.45 9.26 -12.95
N PHE A 114 -3.27 9.83 -12.69
CA PHE A 114 -3.17 11.11 -11.98
C PHE A 114 -4.04 12.17 -12.68
N PRO A 115 -4.90 12.90 -11.97
CA PRO A 115 -5.80 13.85 -12.59
C PRO A 115 -5.01 14.95 -13.31
N ASN A 116 -5.37 15.22 -14.57
CA ASN A 116 -4.78 16.29 -15.39
C ASN A 116 -5.12 17.70 -14.87
N ASN A 117 -6.03 17.83 -13.91
CA ASN A 117 -6.51 19.11 -13.37
C ASN A 117 -6.12 19.24 -11.90
N HIS A 118 -5.42 20.33 -11.57
CA HIS A 118 -5.07 20.77 -10.22
C HIS A 118 -6.27 21.24 -9.36
N ASN A 119 -7.51 20.94 -9.75
CA ASN A 119 -8.71 21.43 -9.09
C ASN A 119 -9.46 20.27 -8.41
N GLN A 120 -9.37 20.20 -7.08
CA GLN A 120 -10.51 20.24 -6.13
C GLN A 120 -10.16 19.58 -4.78
N ASN A 121 -10.34 20.34 -3.70
CA ASN A 121 -10.74 19.94 -2.33
C ASN A 121 -10.51 18.49 -1.88
N VAL A 122 -9.27 18.01 -1.93
CA VAL A 122 -8.86 16.87 -1.09
C VAL A 122 -8.29 17.48 0.19
N GLN A 123 -8.78 17.04 1.34
CA GLN A 123 -8.21 17.39 2.64
C GLN A 123 -6.72 17.00 2.59
N THR A 124 -5.86 18.00 2.46
CA THR A 124 -4.45 17.87 2.08
C THR A 124 -3.62 17.39 3.26
N TYR A 125 -3.32 16.09 3.30
CA TYR A 125 -2.34 15.54 4.21
C TYR A 125 -0.93 15.73 3.63
N HIS A 126 -0.02 16.30 4.41
CA HIS A 126 1.37 16.58 3.99
C HIS A 126 2.09 15.36 3.40
N TRP A 127 1.72 14.16 3.85
CA TRP A 127 2.24 12.92 3.29
C TRP A 127 1.83 12.68 1.83
N PHE A 128 0.55 12.86 1.52
CA PHE A 128 0.03 12.77 0.16
C PHE A 128 0.74 13.78 -0.74
N GLU A 129 1.01 14.98 -0.23
CA GLU A 129 1.78 16.01 -0.93
C GLU A 129 3.23 15.59 -1.13
N GLU A 130 3.92 15.07 -0.12
CA GLU A 130 5.34 14.69 -0.23
C GLU A 130 5.54 13.49 -1.17
N GLY A 131 4.71 12.45 -1.04
CA GLY A 131 4.72 11.30 -1.94
C GLY A 131 4.45 11.73 -3.39
N ARG A 132 3.42 12.56 -3.63
CA ARG A 132 3.13 13.11 -4.95
C ARG A 132 4.22 14.04 -5.46
N ARG A 133 4.83 14.85 -4.61
CA ARG A 133 5.95 15.74 -4.97
C ARG A 133 7.13 14.91 -5.48
N ARG A 134 7.54 13.87 -4.74
CA ARG A 134 8.62 12.96 -5.20
C ARG A 134 8.25 12.22 -6.48
N LEU A 135 7.00 11.76 -6.61
CA LEU A 135 6.56 11.00 -7.78
C LEU A 135 6.36 11.85 -9.04
N ILE A 136 5.61 12.94 -8.94
CA ILE A 136 5.13 13.75 -10.07
C ILE A 136 6.11 14.88 -10.39
N ILE A 137 6.58 15.60 -9.38
CA ILE A 137 7.40 16.80 -9.56
C ILE A 137 8.86 16.39 -9.76
N GLU A 138 9.40 15.53 -8.90
CA GLU A 138 10.80 15.11 -8.98
C GLU A 138 11.03 13.94 -9.95
N GLY A 139 10.00 13.14 -10.23
CA GLY A 139 10.15 11.91 -11.01
C GLY A 139 11.08 10.90 -10.34
N ASP A 140 11.07 10.79 -9.01
CA ASP A 140 12.02 9.98 -8.24
C ASP A 140 11.83 8.47 -8.55
N LEU A 141 12.63 7.98 -9.50
CA LEU A 141 12.64 6.57 -9.91
C LEU A 141 13.08 5.62 -8.80
N LYS A 142 13.92 6.07 -7.86
CA LYS A 142 14.33 5.26 -6.71
C LYS A 142 13.12 5.05 -5.81
N PHE A 143 12.39 6.12 -5.50
CA PHE A 143 11.17 6.05 -4.71
C PHE A 143 10.07 5.21 -5.40
N GLN A 144 9.86 5.38 -6.71
CA GLN A 144 8.96 4.50 -7.48
C GLN A 144 9.33 3.02 -7.36
N SER A 145 10.63 2.69 -7.45
CA SER A 145 11.12 1.32 -7.30
C SER A 145 10.86 0.77 -5.88
N GLN A 146 11.02 1.60 -4.85
CA GLN A 146 10.76 1.21 -3.46
C GLN A 146 9.27 0.94 -3.24
N ILE A 147 8.37 1.76 -3.79
CA ILE A 147 6.93 1.49 -3.79
C ILE A 147 6.63 0.14 -4.45
N ALA A 148 7.16 -0.11 -5.65
CA ALA A 148 6.92 -1.34 -6.39
C ALA A 148 7.41 -2.59 -5.64
N ILE A 149 8.60 -2.51 -5.02
CA ILE A 149 9.17 -3.58 -4.19
C ILE A 149 8.31 -3.83 -2.96
N THR A 150 7.90 -2.76 -2.26
CA THR A 150 7.07 -2.88 -1.05
C THR A 150 5.70 -3.48 -1.39
N LEU A 151 5.04 -3.02 -2.45
CA LEU A 151 3.78 -3.61 -2.91
C LEU A 151 3.95 -5.10 -3.21
N THR A 152 5.00 -5.48 -3.93
CA THR A 152 5.27 -6.90 -4.24
C THR A 152 5.40 -7.73 -2.96
N LYS A 153 6.21 -7.27 -2.00
CA LYS A 153 6.41 -7.98 -0.72
C LYS A 153 5.12 -8.11 0.09
N LEU A 154 4.33 -7.04 0.17
CA LEU A 154 3.06 -7.07 0.91
C LEU A 154 2.04 -7.99 0.23
N ILE A 155 1.97 -8.00 -1.10
CA ILE A 155 1.13 -8.94 -1.86
C ILE A 155 1.57 -10.39 -1.65
N ASP A 156 2.87 -10.67 -1.69
CA ASP A 156 3.39 -12.01 -1.43
C ASP A 156 3.02 -12.50 -0.02
N LYS A 157 3.18 -11.63 0.99
CA LYS A 157 2.74 -11.91 2.37
C LYS A 157 1.22 -12.11 2.47
N LEU A 158 0.44 -11.26 1.80
CA LEU A 158 -1.01 -11.37 1.75
C LEU A 158 -1.45 -12.70 1.14
N ASN A 159 -0.77 -13.15 0.08
CA ASN A 159 -1.05 -14.44 -0.57
C ASN A 159 -0.80 -15.60 0.37
N VAL A 160 0.30 -15.58 1.11
CA VAL A 160 0.58 -16.61 2.13
C VAL A 160 -0.52 -16.61 3.20
N PHE A 161 -0.97 -15.43 3.64
CA PHE A 161 -1.95 -15.28 4.69
C PHE A 161 -3.40 -15.65 4.28
N LEU A 162 -3.85 -15.19 3.10
CA LEU A 162 -5.25 -15.30 2.65
C LEU A 162 -5.52 -16.38 1.60
N SER A 163 -4.51 -17.13 1.14
CA SER A 163 -4.63 -18.07 0.00
C SER A 163 -5.81 -19.05 0.08
N LYS A 164 -6.26 -19.40 1.29
CA LYS A 164 -7.35 -20.36 1.51
C LYS A 164 -8.68 -19.72 1.91
N SER A 165 -8.68 -18.47 2.36
CA SER A 165 -9.86 -17.82 2.95
C SER A 165 -10.50 -16.78 2.03
N SER A 166 -9.72 -16.11 1.17
CA SER A 166 -10.26 -15.05 0.30
C SER A 166 -9.46 -14.88 -1.01
N PRO A 167 -9.66 -15.81 -1.97
CA PRO A 167 -8.95 -15.76 -3.25
C PRO A 167 -9.39 -14.57 -4.13
N ALA A 168 -10.62 -14.10 -4.00
CA ALA A 168 -11.11 -12.93 -4.74
C ALA A 168 -10.45 -11.64 -4.29
N ARG A 169 -10.34 -11.42 -2.97
CA ARG A 169 -9.60 -10.31 -2.38
C ARG A 169 -8.15 -10.26 -2.84
N ILE A 170 -7.47 -11.41 -2.84
CA ILE A 170 -6.09 -11.51 -3.34
C ILE A 170 -5.98 -11.05 -4.80
N ARG A 171 -6.90 -11.46 -5.68
CA ARG A 171 -6.91 -11.04 -7.09
C ARG A 171 -7.09 -9.52 -7.20
N GLN A 172 -8.03 -8.96 -6.44
CA GLN A 172 -8.28 -7.53 -6.40
C GLN A 172 -7.01 -6.76 -6.00
N GLU A 173 -6.33 -7.21 -4.93
CA GLU A 173 -5.11 -6.59 -4.42
C GLU A 173 -3.95 -6.67 -5.42
N ARG A 174 -3.79 -7.80 -6.12
CA ARG A 174 -2.79 -7.94 -7.20
C ARG A 174 -3.08 -7.02 -8.37
N THR A 175 -4.32 -6.97 -8.83
CA THR A 175 -4.75 -6.08 -9.93
C THR A 175 -4.49 -4.62 -9.56
N GLU A 176 -4.83 -4.21 -8.34
CA GLU A 176 -4.61 -2.84 -7.88
C GLU A 176 -3.10 -2.51 -7.79
N ALA A 177 -2.30 -3.41 -7.22
CA ALA A 177 -0.85 -3.21 -7.13
C ALA A 177 -0.21 -3.04 -8.52
N VAL A 178 -0.59 -3.86 -9.49
CA VAL A 178 -0.10 -3.74 -10.87
C VAL A 178 -0.59 -2.44 -11.52
N ARG A 179 -1.84 -2.04 -11.30
CA ARG A 179 -2.39 -0.77 -11.79
C ARG A 179 -1.61 0.44 -11.27
N LEU A 180 -1.27 0.44 -9.98
CA LEU A 180 -0.42 1.46 -9.36
C LEU A 180 0.97 1.50 -10.01
N ILE A 181 1.61 0.35 -10.15
CA ILE A 181 2.96 0.24 -10.75
C ILE A 181 2.98 0.76 -12.19
N VAL A 182 2.02 0.35 -13.02
CA VAL A 182 1.93 0.81 -14.41
C VAL A 182 1.67 2.32 -14.47
N SER A 183 0.82 2.85 -13.60
CA SER A 183 0.54 4.29 -13.57
C SER A 183 1.75 5.11 -13.14
N MET A 184 2.57 4.61 -12.21
CA MET A 184 3.84 5.28 -11.86
C MET A 184 4.82 5.31 -13.03
N GLN A 185 4.81 4.28 -13.90
CA GLN A 185 5.68 4.25 -15.09
C GLN A 185 5.27 5.28 -16.16
N LEU A 186 4.07 5.85 -16.08
CA LEU A 186 3.59 6.93 -16.94
C LEU A 186 4.03 8.32 -16.47
N LEU A 187 4.60 8.43 -15.27
CA LEU A 187 5.05 9.70 -14.72
C LEU A 187 6.24 10.28 -15.52
N PRO A 188 6.43 11.61 -15.48
CA PRO A 188 7.58 12.25 -16.08
C PRO A 188 8.88 11.60 -15.62
N LYS A 189 9.80 11.34 -16.57
CA LYS A 189 11.12 10.83 -16.25
C LYS A 189 11.99 11.93 -15.68
N PRO A 190 12.85 11.64 -14.70
CA PRO A 190 13.75 12.62 -14.12
C PRO A 190 14.77 13.07 -15.16
N VAL A 191 14.91 14.38 -15.31
CA VAL A 191 15.78 15.01 -16.33
C VAL A 191 17.27 14.83 -15.99
N ASN A 192 17.60 14.65 -14.70
CA ASN A 192 18.97 14.70 -14.19
C ASN A 192 19.58 13.33 -13.83
N LEU A 193 18.90 12.22 -14.13
CA LEU A 193 19.38 10.87 -13.82
C LEU A 193 20.12 10.26 -15.03
N GLY A 194 21.31 9.69 -14.78
CA GLY A 194 22.08 9.01 -15.82
C GLY A 194 21.32 7.82 -16.42
N SER A 195 21.55 7.55 -17.71
CA SER A 195 20.85 6.51 -18.46
C SER A 195 20.91 5.13 -17.80
N SER A 196 22.08 4.74 -17.27
CA SER A 196 22.27 3.48 -16.54
C SER A 196 21.39 3.38 -15.28
N THR A 197 21.26 4.48 -14.54
CA THR A 197 20.43 4.53 -13.32
C THR A 197 18.94 4.44 -13.65
N ILE A 198 18.51 5.10 -14.73
CA ILE A 198 17.14 5.00 -15.23
C ILE A 198 16.82 3.54 -15.63
N VAL A 199 17.72 2.89 -16.36
CA VAL A 199 17.56 1.49 -16.80
C VAL A 199 17.47 0.55 -15.60
N PHE A 200 18.32 0.76 -14.57
CA PHE A 200 18.31 -0.03 -13.35
C PHE A 200 16.95 0.03 -12.64
N TYR A 201 16.49 1.22 -12.25
CA TYR A 201 15.23 1.37 -11.52
C TYR A 201 14.01 0.97 -12.35
N SER A 202 14.00 1.30 -13.64
CA SER A 202 12.93 0.85 -14.55
C SER A 202 12.90 -0.68 -14.66
N GLY A 203 14.07 -1.33 -14.60
CA GLY A 203 14.22 -2.78 -14.58
C GLY A 203 13.66 -3.42 -13.30
N GLU A 204 13.96 -2.83 -12.13
CA GLU A 204 13.38 -3.25 -10.85
C GLU A 204 11.85 -3.15 -10.87
N ILE A 205 11.30 -2.01 -11.31
CA ILE A 205 9.84 -1.80 -11.37
C ILE A 205 9.18 -2.85 -12.28
N ARG A 206 9.76 -3.13 -13.46
CA ARG A 206 9.24 -4.17 -14.37
C ARG A 206 9.32 -5.58 -13.77
N ARG A 207 10.37 -5.87 -13.00
CA ARG A 207 10.50 -7.16 -12.29
C ARG A 207 9.41 -7.33 -11.23
N CYS A 208 9.15 -6.29 -10.44
CA CYS A 208 8.05 -6.27 -9.47
C CYS A 208 6.69 -6.52 -10.14
N MET A 209 6.37 -5.77 -11.19
CA MET A 209 5.14 -5.97 -11.97
C MET A 209 5.02 -7.40 -12.46
N SER A 210 6.09 -7.93 -13.08
CA SER A 210 6.10 -9.30 -13.59
C SER A 210 5.89 -10.32 -12.47
N SER A 211 6.54 -10.15 -11.31
CA SER A 211 6.38 -11.05 -10.16
C SER A 211 4.92 -11.17 -9.72
N ILE A 212 4.22 -10.04 -9.60
CA ILE A 212 2.80 -10.01 -9.21
C ILE A 212 1.93 -10.66 -10.29
N CYS A 213 2.13 -10.31 -11.56
CA CYS A 213 1.35 -10.85 -12.68
C CYS A 213 1.49 -12.38 -12.80
N HIS A 214 2.67 -12.95 -12.57
CA HIS A 214 2.87 -14.40 -12.70
C HIS A 214 2.02 -15.23 -11.72
N GLN A 215 1.53 -14.61 -10.65
CA GLN A 215 0.71 -15.26 -9.64
C GLN A 215 -0.79 -15.28 -10.00
N ASP A 216 -1.20 -14.59 -11.08
CA ASP A 216 -2.57 -14.54 -11.58
C ASP A 216 -2.57 -14.59 -13.12
N LYS A 217 -3.05 -15.70 -13.68
CA LYS A 217 -3.07 -15.95 -15.13
C LYS A 217 -3.93 -14.93 -15.90
N GLU A 218 -5.07 -14.50 -15.33
CA GLU A 218 -5.92 -13.48 -15.98
C GLU A 218 -5.20 -12.13 -15.99
N LEU A 219 -4.58 -11.75 -14.86
CA LEU A 219 -3.83 -10.51 -14.75
C LEU A 219 -2.62 -10.49 -15.70
N LYS A 220 -1.88 -11.60 -15.81
CA LYS A 220 -0.78 -11.74 -16.76
C LYS A 220 -1.24 -11.53 -18.20
N GLN A 221 -2.35 -12.14 -18.61
CA GLN A 221 -2.90 -11.96 -19.96
C GLN A 221 -3.29 -10.51 -20.24
N VAL A 222 -3.83 -9.78 -19.26
CA VAL A 222 -4.14 -8.35 -19.41
C VAL A 222 -2.85 -7.55 -19.64
N CYS A 223 -1.80 -7.83 -18.87
CA CYS A 223 -0.52 -7.12 -18.95
C CYS A 223 0.27 -7.41 -20.23
N GLU A 224 0.04 -8.56 -20.87
CA GLU A 224 0.66 -8.91 -22.16
C GLU A 224 -0.05 -8.24 -23.36
N LYS A 225 -1.32 -7.85 -23.22
CA LYS A 225 -2.16 -7.35 -24.32
C LYS A 225 -2.06 -5.85 -24.56
N ALA A 226 -1.59 -5.08 -23.58
CA ALA A 226 -1.59 -3.63 -23.64
C ALA A 226 -0.39 -3.02 -22.92
N ASN A 227 -0.15 -1.73 -23.14
CA ASN A 227 0.86 -0.95 -22.44
C ASN A 227 0.34 0.45 -22.11
N GLY A 228 1.10 1.18 -21.30
CA GLY A 228 0.82 2.57 -20.95
C GLY A 228 -0.60 2.83 -20.43
N GLU A 229 -1.22 3.91 -20.88
CA GLU A 229 -2.57 4.32 -20.46
C GLU A 229 -3.64 3.28 -20.80
N ASN A 230 -3.51 2.60 -21.94
CA ASN A 230 -4.44 1.53 -22.33
C ASN A 230 -4.39 0.37 -21.33
N LEU A 231 -3.20 0.03 -20.83
CA LEU A 231 -3.06 -0.98 -19.78
C LEU A 231 -3.69 -0.51 -18.46
N VAL A 232 -3.52 0.75 -18.07
CA VAL A 232 -4.17 1.32 -16.87
C VAL A 232 -5.69 1.21 -16.96
N ASN A 233 -6.28 1.49 -18.12
CA ASN A 233 -7.72 1.38 -18.35
C ASN A 233 -8.22 -0.06 -18.25
N LEU A 234 -7.51 -1.02 -18.86
CA LEU A 234 -7.85 -2.44 -18.76
C LEU A 234 -7.73 -2.96 -17.32
N LEU A 235 -6.70 -2.54 -16.59
CA LEU A 235 -6.53 -2.90 -15.18
C LEU A 235 -7.60 -2.29 -14.30
N SER A 236 -8.03 -1.05 -14.56
CA SER A 236 -9.15 -0.40 -13.86
C SER A 236 -10.45 -1.17 -14.06
N LYS A 237 -10.72 -1.62 -15.28
CA LYS A 237 -11.87 -2.49 -15.57
C LYS A 237 -11.77 -3.83 -14.84
N LYS A 238 -10.61 -4.51 -14.95
CA LYS A 238 -10.37 -5.78 -14.25
C LYS A 238 -10.55 -5.64 -12.74
N LEU A 239 -10.12 -4.52 -12.15
CA LEU A 239 -10.29 -4.26 -10.72
C LEU A 239 -11.76 -4.19 -10.31
N GLN A 240 -12.60 -3.54 -11.12
CA GLN A 240 -14.04 -3.50 -10.90
C GLN A 240 -14.65 -4.90 -11.01
N ASP A 241 -14.24 -5.68 -12.01
CA ASP A 241 -14.68 -7.07 -12.18
C ASP A 241 -14.24 -7.94 -10.99
N ASP A 242 -13.01 -7.78 -10.49
CA ASP A 242 -12.48 -8.48 -9.31
C ASP A 242 -13.26 -8.12 -8.04
N HIS A 243 -13.60 -6.83 -7.85
CA HIS A 243 -14.38 -6.36 -6.71
C HIS A 243 -15.81 -6.93 -6.73
N GLN A 244 -16.46 -6.95 -7.90
CA GLN A 244 -17.81 -7.51 -8.02
C GLN A 244 -17.82 -9.01 -7.74
N ARG A 245 -16.77 -9.74 -8.16
CA ARG A 245 -16.59 -11.16 -7.83
C ARG A 245 -16.46 -11.38 -6.32
N ASP A 246 -15.65 -10.57 -5.63
CA ASP A 246 -15.49 -10.64 -4.17
C ASP A 246 -16.81 -10.40 -3.43
N LEU A 247 -17.59 -9.38 -3.82
CA LEU A 247 -18.92 -9.12 -3.24
C LEU A 247 -19.89 -10.29 -3.45
N SER A 248 -19.84 -10.93 -4.62
CA SER A 248 -20.69 -12.07 -4.96
C SER A 248 -20.32 -13.30 -4.13
N ASP A 249 -19.02 -13.57 -3.97
CA ASP A 249 -18.50 -14.67 -3.14
C ASP A 249 -18.92 -14.45 -1.67
N GLN A 250 -18.78 -13.23 -1.14
CA GLN A 250 -19.20 -12.89 0.23
C GLN A 250 -20.71 -13.07 0.44
N ALA A 251 -21.54 -12.64 -0.51
CA ALA A 251 -22.99 -12.81 -0.44
C ALA A 251 -23.38 -14.30 -0.43
N LEU A 252 -22.70 -15.13 -1.23
CA LEU A 252 -22.92 -16.58 -1.24
C LEU A 252 -22.60 -17.20 0.13
N TYR A 253 -21.46 -16.87 0.72
CA TYR A 253 -21.09 -17.34 2.06
C TYR A 253 -22.09 -16.93 3.15
N GLN A 254 -22.61 -15.69 3.09
CA GLN A 254 -23.63 -15.23 4.03
C GLN A 254 -24.94 -16.01 3.89
N LEU A 255 -25.38 -16.27 2.64
CA LEU A 255 -26.57 -17.08 2.39
C LEU A 255 -26.38 -18.51 2.91
N GLU A 256 -25.25 -19.15 2.63
CA GLU A 256 -24.94 -20.49 3.14
C GLU A 256 -24.93 -20.52 4.68
N ALA A 257 -24.32 -19.53 5.33
CA ALA A 257 -24.33 -19.43 6.78
C ALA A 257 -25.74 -19.30 7.36
N ILE A 258 -26.64 -18.56 6.70
CA ILE A 258 -28.05 -18.45 7.10
C ILE A 258 -28.78 -19.78 6.91
N PHE A 259 -28.68 -20.40 5.73
CA PHE A 259 -29.42 -21.63 5.41
C PHE A 259 -28.94 -22.85 6.20
N PHE A 260 -27.65 -22.95 6.50
CA PHE A 260 -27.08 -24.08 7.26
C PHE A 260 -26.98 -23.79 8.76
N GLY A 261 -26.87 -22.52 9.19
CA GLY A 261 -26.93 -22.13 10.60
C GLY A 261 -28.33 -22.31 11.21
N SER A 262 -29.40 -22.19 10.42
CA SER A 262 -30.78 -22.45 10.89
C SER A 262 -31.12 -23.93 11.09
N LYS A 263 -30.34 -24.88 10.56
CA LYS A 263 -30.59 -26.32 10.75
C LYS A 263 -30.21 -26.83 12.14
N ASN A 264 -29.40 -26.10 12.90
CA ASN A 264 -28.95 -26.51 14.23
C ASN A 264 -29.79 -25.94 15.39
N VAL A 265 -30.88 -25.23 15.10
CA VAL A 265 -31.78 -24.65 16.13
C VAL A 265 -33.16 -25.35 16.15
N SER A 266 -33.42 -26.29 15.24
CA SER A 266 -34.67 -27.06 15.18
C SER A 266 -34.57 -28.48 15.75
N GLU A 267 -33.45 -28.85 16.37
CA GLU A 267 -33.27 -30.10 17.11
C GLU A 267 -32.82 -29.81 18.56
N THR A 268 -33.69 -29.17 19.34
CA THR A 268 -33.67 -29.22 20.82
C THR A 268 -35.10 -29.21 21.33
#